data_AF-A0A9W4PJT6-F1
#
_entry.id   AF-A0A9W4PJT6-F1
#
_cell.length_a   1.000
_cell.length_b   1.000
_cell.length_c   1.000
_cell.angle_alpha   90.00
_cell.angle_beta   90.00
_cell.angle_gamma   90.00
#
_symmetry.space_group_name_H-M   'P 1'
#
loop_
_entity.id
_entity.type
_entity.pdbx_description
1 polymer ?
#
loop_
_entity_poly.entity_id
_entity_poly.type
_entity_poly.pdbx_seq_one_letter_code
_entity_poly.pdbx_strand_id
1 'polypeptide(L)'
;MKIVVLFCIKEVVSIYIQLTIDLNRYTGEVFDLQVSNYRSIKKVVEIIWQVKDIASAPKEGYWVRVQNKEFVCSGYETLLDSGITTGDRLEIL
;
A
#
# COMPACT_ATOMS: atom_id res chain seq x y z
N MET A 1 26.78 1.13 37.38
CA MET A 1 26.79 2.09 36.27
C MET A 1 25.88 1.54 35.17
N LYS A 2 24.60 1.93 35.17
CA LYS A 2 23.62 1.42 34.21
C LYS A 2 23.77 2.23 32.92
N ILE A 3 24.33 1.61 31.89
CA ILE A 3 24.21 2.12 30.52
C ILE A 3 22.75 1.92 30.13
N VAL A 4 21.97 2.98 30.25
CA VAL A 4 20.66 3.06 29.61
C VAL A 4 20.97 3.18 28.13
N VAL A 5 20.98 2.05 27.42
CA VAL A 5 20.86 2.05 25.97
C VAL A 5 19.45 2.56 25.72
N LEU A 6 19.31 3.88 25.60
CA LEU A 6 18.13 4.51 25.04
C LEU A 6 18.17 4.23 23.54
N PHE A 7 17.97 2.96 23.17
CA PHE A 7 17.49 2.62 21.86
C PHE A 7 16.12 3.28 21.81
N CYS A 8 16.07 4.46 21.20
CA CYS A 8 14.83 5.07 20.76
C CYS A 8 14.21 4.06 19.80
N ILE A 9 13.46 3.10 20.35
CA ILE A 9 12.45 2.39 19.61
C ILE A 9 11.52 3.52 19.19
N LYS A 10 11.76 4.12 18.02
CA LYS A 10 10.66 4.66 17.24
C LYS A 10 9.72 3.47 17.17
N GLU A 11 8.69 3.46 18.01
CA GLU A 11 7.60 2.52 17.90
C GLU A 11 7.05 2.73 16.50
N VAL A 12 7.56 1.96 15.53
CA VAL A 12 6.93 1.84 14.23
C VAL A 12 5.69 1.02 14.53
N VAL A 13 4.66 1.69 15.02
CA VAL A 13 3.36 1.09 15.25
C VAL A 13 2.89 0.63 13.88
N SER A 14 2.80 -0.70 13.70
CA SER A 14 2.19 -1.31 12.52
C SER A 14 0.71 -0.96 12.53
N ILE A 15 0.36 0.17 11.91
CA ILE A 15 -1.02 0.63 11.82
C ILE A 15 -1.66 -0.07 10.64
N TYR A 16 -2.77 -0.76 10.91
CA TYR A 16 -3.66 -1.26 9.87
C TYR A 16 -4.47 -0.09 9.31
N ILE A 17 -4.26 0.19 8.03
CA ILE A 17 -5.00 1.21 7.30
C ILE A 17 -6.03 0.54 6.38
N GLN A 18 -7.18 1.17 6.22
CA GLN A 18 -8.22 0.73 5.29
C GLN A 18 -8.10 1.55 4.01
N LEU A 19 -7.90 0.88 2.90
CA LEU A 19 -7.66 1.48 1.58
C LEU A 19 -8.77 1.05 0.64
N THR A 20 -9.19 1.95 -0.24
CA THR A 20 -10.10 1.59 -1.34
C THR A 20 -9.27 1.31 -2.58
N ILE A 21 -9.28 0.08 -3.07
CA ILE A 21 -8.56 -0.35 -4.25
C ILE A 21 -9.45 -0.19 -5.47
N ASP A 22 -8.91 0.42 -6.51
CA ASP A 22 -9.55 0.64 -7.80
C ASP A 22 -8.77 -0.08 -8.91
N LEU A 23 -9.42 -1.08 -9.51
CA LEU A 23 -8.91 -1.91 -10.61
C LEU A 23 -9.47 -1.48 -11.97
N ASN A 24 -9.82 -0.21 -12.16
CA ASN A 24 -10.38 0.33 -13.42
C ASN A 24 -9.62 -0.12 -14.69
N ARG A 25 -8.30 -0.30 -14.62
CA ARG A 25 -7.45 -0.71 -15.76
C ARG A 25 -7.31 -2.22 -15.95
N TYR A 26 -7.91 -3.01 -15.06
CA TYR A 26 -7.83 -4.46 -15.05
C TYR A 26 -9.25 -5.04 -15.09
N THR A 27 -9.86 -5.28 -13.93
CA THR A 27 -11.20 -5.89 -13.83
C THR A 27 -12.35 -4.87 -13.80
N GLY A 28 -12.05 -3.59 -13.56
CA GLY A 28 -13.06 -2.56 -13.34
C GLY A 28 -13.64 -2.54 -11.92
N GLU A 29 -13.21 -3.45 -11.05
CA GLU A 29 -13.74 -3.57 -9.70
C GLU A 29 -13.17 -2.53 -8.74
N VAL A 30 -13.98 -2.16 -7.74
CA VAL A 30 -13.56 -1.33 -6.60
C VAL A 30 -13.91 -2.07 -5.32
N PHE A 31 -12.96 -2.15 -4.39
CA PHE A 31 -13.16 -2.85 -3.12
C PHE A 31 -12.24 -2.32 -2.03
N ASP A 32 -12.59 -2.55 -0.77
CA ASP A 32 -11.75 -2.13 0.34
C ASP A 32 -10.78 -3.23 0.78
N LEU A 33 -9.56 -2.84 1.13
CA LEU A 33 -8.51 -3.71 1.64
C LEU A 33 -7.96 -3.13 2.95
N GLN A 34 -7.89 -3.98 3.98
CA GLN A 34 -7.22 -3.64 5.22
C GLN A 34 -5.81 -4.22 5.24
N VAL A 35 -4.82 -3.34 5.42
CA VAL A 35 -3.40 -3.68 5.24
C VAL A 35 -2.57 -2.87 6.22
N SER A 36 -1.46 -3.44 6.70
CA SER A 36 -0.52 -2.66 7.49
C SER A 36 0.31 -1.69 6.64
N ASN A 37 0.45 -0.46 7.12
CA ASN A 37 1.14 0.63 6.44
C ASN A 37 2.66 0.42 6.24
N TYR A 38 3.29 -0.53 6.94
CA TYR A 38 4.71 -0.87 6.73
C TYR A 38 4.95 -1.67 5.44
N ARG A 39 3.89 -2.17 4.78
CA ARG A 39 4.02 -2.96 3.56
C ARG A 39 4.39 -2.07 2.38
N SER A 40 5.24 -2.60 1.50
CA SER A 40 5.47 -2.00 0.20
C SER A 40 4.23 -2.08 -0.66
N ILE A 41 4.04 -1.08 -1.52
CA ILE A 41 2.93 -1.04 -2.48
C ILE A 41 2.94 -2.29 -3.36
N LYS A 42 4.12 -2.77 -3.78
CA LYS A 42 4.25 -4.04 -4.51
C LYS A 42 3.63 -5.21 -3.76
N LYS A 43 3.87 -5.35 -2.45
CA LYS A 43 3.25 -6.42 -1.66
C LYS A 43 1.74 -6.28 -1.55
N VAL A 44 1.23 -5.05 -1.51
CA VAL A 44 -0.21 -4.78 -1.53
C VAL A 44 -0.81 -5.22 -2.86
N VAL A 45 -0.17 -4.86 -3.98
CA VAL A 45 -0.59 -5.28 -5.33
C VAL A 45 -0.56 -6.81 -5.47
N GLU A 46 0.48 -7.48 -4.99
CA GLU A 46 0.54 -8.95 -5.01
C GLU A 46 -0.61 -9.59 -4.21
N ILE A 47 -0.94 -9.05 -3.04
CA ILE A 47 -2.09 -9.53 -2.24
C ILE A 47 -3.40 -9.33 -3.01
N ILE A 48 -3.59 -8.17 -3.64
CA ILE A 48 -4.78 -7.86 -4.44
C ILE A 48 -4.94 -8.88 -5.58
N TRP A 49 -3.85 -9.19 -6.27
CA TRP A 49 -3.83 -10.19 -7.33
C TRP A 49 -4.24 -11.58 -6.85
N GLN A 50 -3.74 -11.99 -5.68
CA GLN A 50 -4.11 -13.28 -5.07
C GLN A 50 -5.57 -13.32 -4.61
N VAL A 51 -6.07 -12.24 -4.01
CA VAL A 51 -7.45 -12.15 -3.51
C VAL A 51 -8.46 -12.10 -4.65
N LYS A 52 -8.10 -11.47 -5.76
CA LYS A 52 -8.98 -11.25 -6.91
C LYS A 52 -8.80 -12.25 -8.05
N ASP A 53 -7.87 -13.19 -7.91
CA ASP A 53 -7.56 -14.20 -8.92
C ASP A 53 -7.37 -13.61 -10.33
N ILE A 54 -6.63 -12.50 -10.41
CA ILE A 54 -6.42 -11.78 -11.66
C ILE A 54 -5.41 -12.56 -12.52
N ALA A 55 -5.87 -13.08 -13.66
CA ALA A 55 -5.06 -13.92 -14.54
C ALA A 55 -3.91 -13.17 -15.24
N SER A 56 -4.05 -11.86 -15.47
CA SER A 56 -2.97 -11.05 -16.04
C SER A 56 -1.92 -10.73 -14.99
N ALA A 57 -0.65 -10.53 -15.38
CA ALA A 57 0.35 -10.05 -14.43
C ALA A 57 0.18 -8.53 -14.18
N PRO A 58 0.49 -8.02 -12.98
CA PRO A 58 0.56 -6.58 -12.75
C PRO A 58 1.66 -5.98 -13.61
N LYS A 59 1.47 -4.73 -14.07
CA LYS A 59 2.47 -4.03 -14.87
C LYS A 59 3.77 -3.81 -14.07
N GLU A 60 4.87 -3.78 -14.81
CA GLU A 60 6.19 -3.53 -14.24
C GLU A 60 6.23 -2.18 -13.52
N GLY A 61 6.96 -2.13 -12.39
CA GLY A 61 7.05 -0.96 -11.53
C GLY A 61 5.92 -0.83 -10.50
N TYR A 62 4.82 -1.60 -10.65
CA TYR A 62 3.71 -1.67 -9.69
C TYR A 62 3.21 -0.27 -9.29
N TRP A 63 3.08 0.59 -10.30
CA TRP A 63 2.71 1.99 -10.12
C TRP A 63 1.26 2.11 -9.65
N VAL A 64 1.05 2.95 -8.64
CA VAL A 64 -0.29 3.24 -8.11
C VAL A 64 -0.51 4.74 -8.09
N ARG A 65 -1.73 5.16 -8.43
CA ARG A 65 -2.17 6.54 -8.29
C ARG A 65 -3.07 6.65 -7.06
N VAL A 66 -2.74 7.57 -6.16
CA VAL A 66 -3.60 7.92 -5.04
C VAL A 66 -4.60 8.98 -5.53
N GLN A 67 -5.83 8.57 -5.84
CA GLN A 67 -6.81 9.47 -6.49
C GLN A 67 -7.13 10.69 -5.64
N ASN A 68 -7.33 10.52 -4.33
CA ASN A 68 -7.69 11.60 -3.41
C ASN A 68 -6.60 12.66 -3.25
N LYS A 69 -5.34 12.29 -3.50
CA LYS A 69 -4.16 13.14 -3.28
C LYS A 69 -3.44 13.50 -4.58
N GLU A 70 -3.94 13.01 -5.72
CA GLU A 70 -3.48 13.31 -7.06
C GLU A 70 -1.99 13.06 -7.35
N PHE A 71 -1.34 12.13 -6.64
CA PHE A 71 0.04 11.74 -6.91
C PHE A 71 0.17 10.25 -7.26
N VAL A 72 1.33 9.89 -7.81
CA VAL A 72 1.67 8.53 -8.24
C VAL A 72 2.88 8.05 -7.44
N CYS A 73 2.81 6.80 -6.97
CA CYS A 73 3.86 6.15 -6.21
C CYS A 73 4.44 4.98 -6.99
N SER A 74 5.73 4.73 -6.78
CA SER A 74 6.35 3.49 -7.24
C SER A 74 5.97 2.32 -6.31
N GLY A 75 5.94 1.10 -6.83
CA GLY A 75 5.67 -0.09 -6.02
C GLY A 75 6.72 -0.41 -4.96
N TYR A 76 7.89 0.23 -5.04
CA TYR A 76 9.05 -0.06 -4.19
C TYR A 76 9.00 0.70 -2.86
N GLU A 77 8.18 1.74 -2.77
CA GLU A 77 7.95 2.49 -1.55
C GLU A 77 6.96 1.78 -0.61
N THR A 78 7.06 2.08 0.68
CA THR A 78 6.06 1.66 1.66
C THR A 78 4.85 2.58 1.65
N LEU A 79 3.68 2.07 2.02
CA LEU A 79 2.47 2.90 2.16
C LEU A 79 2.73 4.09 3.11
N LEU A 80 3.49 3.85 4.18
CA LEU A 80 3.89 4.88 5.13
C LEU A 80 4.79 5.95 4.49
N ASP A 81 5.84 5.55 3.77
CA ASP A 81 6.80 6.49 3.17
C ASP A 81 6.17 7.30 2.03
N SER A 82 5.23 6.70 1.29
CA SER A 82 4.44 7.38 0.27
C SER A 82 3.34 8.28 0.86
N GLY A 83 3.14 8.30 2.18
CA GLY A 83 2.11 9.12 2.83
C GLY A 83 0.67 8.63 2.57
N ILE A 84 0.49 7.35 2.25
CA ILE A 84 -0.81 6.70 2.07
C ILE A 84 -1.42 6.38 3.44
N THR A 85 -2.66 6.78 3.62
CA THR A 85 -3.40 6.72 4.89
C THR A 85 -4.76 6.07 4.71
N THR A 86 -5.42 5.74 5.82
CA THR A 86 -6.80 5.23 5.79
C THR A 86 -7.73 6.15 5.02
N GLY A 87 -8.60 5.58 4.18
CA GLY A 87 -9.58 6.30 3.36
C GLY A 87 -9.05 6.72 1.99
N ASP A 88 -7.77 6.50 1.70
CA ASP A 88 -7.22 6.77 0.38
C ASP A 88 -7.69 5.75 -0.66
N ARG A 89 -7.97 6.24 -1.87
CA ARG A 89 -8.28 5.42 -3.04
C ARG A 89 -7.04 5.21 -3.91
N LEU A 90 -6.66 3.95 -4.07
CA LEU A 90 -5.52 3.50 -4.85
C LEU A 90 -5.96 2.92 -6.19
N GLU A 91 -5.65 3.61 -7.27
CA GLU A 91 -5.81 3.10 -8.63
C GLU A 91 -4.54 2.42 -9.09
N ILE A 92 -4.65 1.15 -9.50
CA ILE A 92 -3.50 0.40 -10.02
C ILE A 92 -3.34 0.71 -11.52
N LEU A 93 -2.14 1.14 -11.91
CA LEU A 93 -1.86 1.67 -13.26
C LEU A 93 -1.52 0.61 -14.31
#